data_AF-A0A367GI51-F1
#
_entry.id   AF-A0A367GI51-F1
#
_cell.length_a   1.000
_cell.length_b   1.000
_cell.length_c   1.000
_cell.angle_alpha   90.00
_cell.angle_beta   90.00
_cell.angle_gamma   90.00
#
_symmetry.space_group_name_H-M   'P 1'
#
loop_
_entity.id
_entity.type
_entity.pdbx_description
1 polymer ?
#
loop_
_entity_poly.entity_id
_entity_poly.type
_entity_poly.pdbx_seq_one_letter_code
_entity_poly.pdbx_strand_id
1 'polypeptide(L)' 'MSQKLVLTTHELAEVLGICRPSAYELMNRDDFPSVQISPRRKVVPYDALETWLAQQAAHGAKAK' A
#
# COMPACT_ATOMS: atom_id res chain seq x y z
N MET A 1 4.55 -20.57 -7.87
CA MET A 1 4.65 -19.22 -7.28
C MET A 1 3.24 -18.69 -7.11
N SER A 2 2.79 -18.49 -5.87
CA SER A 2 1.42 -18.04 -5.61
C SER A 2 1.33 -16.55 -5.89
N GLN A 3 0.78 -16.17 -7.05
CA GLN A 3 0.50 -14.78 -7.41
C GLN A 3 -0.58 -14.25 -6.47
N LYS A 4 -0.18 -13.58 -5.39
CA LYS A 4 -1.12 -12.87 -4.53
C LYS A 4 -1.48 -11.56 -5.21
N LEU A 5 -2.75 -11.43 -5.60
CA LEU A 5 -3.28 -10.20 -6.19
C LEU A 5 -3.37 -9.05 -5.17
N VAL A 6 -3.40 -9.40 -3.89
CA VAL A 6 -3.56 -8.45 -2.77
C VAL A 6 -2.56 -8.74 -1.67
N LEU A 7 -2.09 -7.68 -1.03
CA LEU A 7 -1.20 -7.68 0.12
C LEU A 7 -2.01 -7.35 1.38
N THR A 8 -1.80 -8.10 2.45
CA THR A 8 -2.27 -7.72 3.78
C THR A 8 -1.43 -6.58 4.35
N THR A 9 -1.88 -5.93 5.42
CA THR A 9 -1.07 -4.90 6.13
C THR A 9 0.30 -5.41 6.55
N HIS A 10 0.41 -6.69 6.91
CA HIS A 10 1.69 -7.31 7.27
C HIS A 10 2.63 -7.38 6.08
N GLU A 11 2.14 -7.93 4.96
CA GLU A 11 2.92 -8.08 3.73
C GLU A 11 3.29 -6.72 3.15
N LEU A 12 2.38 -5.74 3.23
CA LEU A 12 2.67 -4.37 2.83
C LEU A 12 3.84 -3.80 3.65
N ALA A 13 3.83 -4.00 4.98
CA ALA A 13 4.89 -3.54 5.85
C ALA A 13 6.24 -4.19 5.49
N GLU A 14 6.24 -5.49 5.21
CA GLU A 14 7.45 -6.23 4.79
C GLU A 14 7.96 -5.78 3.41
N VAL A 15 7.05 -5.63 2.44
CA VAL A 15 7.38 -5.21 1.07
C VAL A 15 7.92 -3.78 1.04
N LEU A 16 7.33 -2.87 1.83
CA LEU A 16 7.77 -1.47 1.92
C LEU A 16 8.95 -1.28 2.90
N GLY A 17 9.30 -2.29 3.70
CA GLY A 17 10.34 -2.19 4.72
C GLY A 17 9.98 -1.23 5.86
N ILE A 18 8.69 -1.03 6.13
CA ILE A 18 8.19 -0.13 7.18
C ILE A 18 7.63 -0.92 8.37
N CYS A 19 7.45 -0.25 9.51
CA CYS A 19 6.80 -0.87 10.65
C CYS A 19 5.28 -1.02 10.43
N ARG A 20 4.66 -1.99 11.12
CA ARG A 20 3.21 -2.26 11.02
C ARG A 20 2.34 -1.04 11.31
N PRO A 21 2.64 -0.18 12.32
CA PRO A 21 1.88 1.05 12.55
C PRO A 21 1.90 1.99 11.34
N SER A 22 3.07 2.22 10.73
CA SER A 22 3.17 3.07 9.54
C SER A 22 2.40 2.49 8.35
N ALA A 23 2.38 1.16 8.20
CA ALA A 23 1.54 0.52 7.19
C ALA A 23 0.04 0.73 7.45
N TYR A 24 -0.40 0.69 8.72
CA TYR A 24 -1.79 1.00 9.10
C TYR A 24 -2.15 2.46 8.85
N GLU A 25 -1.28 3.40 9.18
CA GLU A 25 -1.46 4.82 8.88
C GLU A 25 -1.58 5.06 7.37
N LEU A 26 -0.70 4.42 6.59
CA LEU A 26 -0.71 4.49 5.14
C LEU A 26 -2.02 3.92 4.57
N MET A 27 -2.49 2.77 5.07
CA MET A 27 -3.76 2.17 4.66
C MET A 27 -5.02 2.92 5.12
N ASN A 28 -4.89 3.88 6.03
CA ASN A 28 -6.00 4.74 6.44
C ASN A 28 -6.03 6.08 5.70
N ARG A 29 -5.04 6.36 4.85
CA ARG A 29 -5.04 7.53 3.99
C ARG A 29 -6.05 7.39 2.86
N ASP A 30 -6.73 8.49 2.57
CA ASP A 30 -7.67 8.58 1.45
C ASP A 30 -6.97 8.49 0.08
N ASP A 31 -5.70 8.91 0.00
CA ASP A 31 -4.89 8.85 -1.22
C ASP A 31 -4.24 7.47 -1.47
N PHE A 32 -4.39 6.53 -0.53
CA PHE A 32 -3.74 5.23 -0.62
C PHE A 32 -4.70 4.16 -1.14
N PRO A 33 -4.27 3.27 -2.06
CA PRO A 33 -5.14 2.30 -2.72
C PRO A 33 -5.46 1.08 -1.82
N SER A 34 -6.04 1.32 -0.65
CA SER A 34 -6.53 0.26 0.23
C SER A 34 -7.97 -0.14 -0.14
N VAL A 35 -8.22 -1.45 -0.14
CA VAL A 35 -9.54 -2.03 -0.39
C VAL A 35 -10.02 -2.71 0.88
N GLN A 36 -11.19 -2.29 1.37
CA GLN A 36 -11.85 -2.94 2.50
C GLN A 36 -12.65 -4.15 2.03
N ILE A 37 -12.11 -5.35 2.23
CA ILE A 37 -12.77 -6.62 1.88
C ILE A 37 -13.77 -7.03 2.96
N SER A 38 -13.54 -6.65 4.21
CA SER A 38 -14.44 -6.93 5.33
C SER A 38 -14.31 -5.84 6.40
N PRO A 39 -15.28 -5.69 7.33
CA PRO A 39 -15.21 -4.67 8.39
C PRO A 39 -13.94 -4.71 9.25
N ARG A 40 -13.25 -5.86 9.31
CA ARG A 40 -12.00 -6.06 10.05
C ARG A 40 -10.78 -6.31 9.15
N ARG A 41 -10.93 -6.28 7.82
CA ARG A 41 -9.86 -6.64 6.87
C ARG A 41 -9.79 -5.64 5.74
N LYS A 42 -8.71 -4.86 5.73
CA LYS A 42 -8.25 -4.08 4.58
C LYS A 42 -7.07 -4.80 3.92
N VAL A 43 -7.01 -4.74 2.59
CA VAL A 43 -5.92 -5.28 1.79
C VAL A 43 -5.54 -4.28 0.72
N VAL A 44 -4.36 -4.42 0.13
CA VAL A 44 -3.85 -3.53 -0.91
C VAL A 44 -3.61 -4.33 -2.18
N PRO A 45 -4.27 -4.02 -3.30
CA PRO A 45 -3.97 -4.66 -4.58
C PRO A 45 -2.53 -4.35 -5.02
N TYR A 46 -1.80 -5.35 -5.50
CA TYR A 46 -0.40 -5.19 -5.93
C TYR A 46 -0.26 -4.16 -7.06
N ASP A 47 -1.12 -4.28 -8.07
CA ASP A 47 -1.17 -3.39 -9.24
C ASP A 47 -1.40 -1.91 -8.85
N ALA A 48 -2.30 -1.70 -7.88
CA ALA A 48 -2.60 -0.37 -7.39
C ALA A 48 -1.47 0.20 -6.52
N LEU A 49 -0.79 -0.64 -5.72
CA LEU A 49 0.40 -0.24 -4.97
C LEU A 49 1.53 0.20 -5.91
N GLU A 50 1.78 -0.55 -6.98
CA GLU A 50 2.80 -0.22 -7.98
C GLU A 50 2.51 1.14 -8.65
N THR A 51 1.25 1.33 -9.08
CA THR A 51 0.79 2.59 -9.66
C THR A 51 0.95 3.75 -8.67
N TRP A 52 0.55 3.56 -7.41
CA TRP A 52 0.68 4.59 -6.38
C TRP A 52 2.15 4.93 -6.10
N LEU A 53 3.04 3.93 -6.01
CA LEU A 53 4.48 4.16 -5.83
C LEU A 53 5.06 4.97 -6.99
N ALA A 54 4.69 4.66 -8.24
CA ALA A 54 5.10 5.42 -9.41
C ALA A 54 4.62 6.88 -9.34
N GLN A 55 3.38 7.10 -8.90
CA GLN A 55 2.83 8.45 -8.70
C GLN A 55 3.56 9.22 -7.60
N GLN A 56 3.87 8.59 -6.46
CA GLN A 56 4.61 9.22 -5.37
C GLN A 56 6.05 9.56 -5.78
N ALA A 57 6.72 8.68 -6.53
CA ALA A 57 8.04 8.95 -7.08
C ALA A 57 8.03 10.15 -8.04
N ALA A 58 7.01 10.24 -8.91
CA ALA A 58 6.82 11.38 -9.81
C ALA A 58 6.47 12.69 -9.08
N HIS A 59 5.68 12.61 -8.00
CA HIS A 59 5.31 13.79 -7.20
C HIS A 59 6.49 14.29 -6.35
N GLY A 60 7.27 13.39 -5.76
CA GLY A 60 8.49 13.73 -5.02
C GLY A 60 9.60 14.32 -5.88
N ALA A 61 9.67 13.96 -7.18
CA ALA A 61 10.63 14.53 -8.12
C ALA A 61 10.37 16.02 -8.48
N LYS A 62 9.21 16.58 -8.09
CA LYS A 62 8.89 18.01 -8.28
C LYS A 62 9.38 18.90 -7.14
N ALA A 63 9.96 18.34 -6.08
CA ALA A 63 10.56 19.08 -4.99
C ALA A 63 12.10 18.96 -5.03
N LYS A 64 12.72 19.52 -6.07
CA LYS A 64 14.15 19.87 -6.03
C LYS A 64 14.42 21.10 -6.87
#